data_AF-A0A317ECI6-F1
#
_entry.id   AF-A0A317ECI6-F1
#
_cell.length_a   1.000
_cell.length_b   1.000
_cell.length_c   1.000
_cell.angle_alpha   90.00
_cell.angle_beta   90.00
_cell.angle_gamma   90.00
#
_symmetry.space_group_name_H-M   'P 1'
#
loop_
_entity.id
_entity.type
_entity.pdbx_description
1 polymer ?
#
loop_
_entity_poly.entity_id
_entity_poly.type
_entity_poly.pdbx_seq_one_letter_code
_entity_poly.pdbx_strand_id
1 'polypeptide(L)' 'MLGLLVKAFAILLALGLAYVSIKRALLPKGKKAAEVPPQAPKKAPVIEADDMVRCPACGTYNAAGQPCAVPDCPTNRT' A
#
# COMPACT_ATOMS: atom_id res chain seq x y z
N MET A 1 -44.03 -23.98 -23.96
CA MET A 1 -43.36 -22.65 -23.89
C MET A 1 -42.36 -22.55 -22.74
N LEU A 2 -42.77 -22.76 -21.48
CA LEU A 2 -41.89 -22.58 -20.31
C LEU A 2 -40.62 -23.46 -20.31
N GLY A 3 -40.75 -24.75 -20.65
CA GLY A 3 -39.60 -25.68 -20.69
C GLY A 3 -38.56 -25.38 -21.78
N LEU A 4 -38.97 -24.72 -22.87
CA LEU A 4 -38.06 -24.27 -23.92
C LEU A 4 -37.26 -23.05 -23.46
N LEU A 5 -37.90 -22.13 -22.74
CA LEU A 5 -37.24 -20.95 -22.16
C LEU A 5 -36.20 -21.35 -21.11
N VAL A 6 -36.52 -22.32 -20.24
CA VAL A 6 -35.58 -22.83 -19.24
C VAL A 6 -34.37 -23.52 -19.89
N LYS A 7 -34.59 -24.33 -20.94
CA LYS A 7 -33.49 -24.94 -21.70
C LYS A 7 -32.61 -23.89 -22.39
N ALA A 8 -33.22 -22.88 -23.02
CA ALA A 8 -32.48 -21.81 -23.67
C ALA A 8 -31.63 -21.01 -22.66
N PHE A 9 -32.19 -20.72 -21.48
CA PHE A 9 -31.49 -20.00 -20.42
C PHE A 9 -30.31 -20.81 -19.85
N ALA A 10 -30.49 -22.11 -19.65
CA ALA A 10 -29.42 -23.00 -19.21
C ALA A 10 -28.26 -23.06 -20.21
N ILE A 11 -28.56 -23.09 -21.51
CA ILE A 11 -27.56 -23.08 -22.59
C ILE A 11 -26.80 -21.75 -22.61
N LEU A 12 -27.50 -20.62 -22.49
CA LEU A 12 -26.87 -19.30 -22.45
C LEU A 12 -25.96 -19.12 -21.23
N LEU A 13 -26.38 -19.61 -20.06
CA LEU A 13 -25.56 -19.62 -18.85
C LEU A 13 -24.30 -20.47 -19.02
N ALA A 14 -24.43 -21.67 -19.58
CA ALA A 14 -23.30 -22.56 -19.84
C ALA A 14 -22.29 -21.93 -20.81
N LEU A 15 -22.78 -21.31 -21.90
CA LEU A 15 -21.95 -20.58 -22.86
C LEU A 15 -21.24 -19.38 -22.22
N GLY A 16 -21.96 -18.60 -21.40
CA GLY A 16 -21.38 -17.46 -20.68
C GLY A 16 -20.28 -17.87 -19.71
N LEU A 17 -20.51 -18.93 -18.91
CA LEU A 17 -19.51 -19.46 -17.99
C LEU A 17 -18.30 -20.03 -18.72
N ALA A 18 -18.50 -20.76 -19.82
CA ALA A 18 -17.41 -21.26 -20.66
C ALA A 18 -16.57 -20.10 -21.22
N TYR A 19 -17.23 -19.07 -21.77
CA TYR A 19 -16.55 -17.88 -22.28
C TYR A 19 -15.72 -17.16 -21.21
N VAL A 20 -16.27 -16.94 -20.01
CA VAL A 20 -15.55 -16.29 -18.90
C VAL A 20 -14.37 -17.15 -18.44
N SER A 21 -14.51 -18.47 -18.42
CA SER A 21 -13.45 -19.40 -18.02
C SER A 21 -12.29 -19.40 -19.02
N ILE A 22 -12.60 -19.48 -20.31
CA ILE A 22 -11.62 -19.41 -21.39
C ILE A 22 -10.96 -18.03 -21.42
N LYS A 23 -11.74 -16.95 -21.27
CA LYS A 23 -11.22 -15.59 -21.18
C LYS A 23 -10.28 -15.42 -19.98
N ARG A 24 -10.60 -15.99 -18.80
CA ARG A 24 -9.71 -15.99 -17.63
C ARG A 24 -8.45 -16.84 -17.78
N ALA A 25 -8.48 -17.86 -18.63
CA ALA A 25 -7.33 -18.71 -18.93
C ALA A 25 -6.42 -18.08 -20.01
N LEU A 26 -7.00 -17.47 -21.03
CA LEU A 26 -6.31 -16.82 -22.15
C LEU A 26 -5.82 -15.42 -21.81
N LEU A 27 -6.56 -14.64 -21.02
CA LEU A 27 -5.98 -13.45 -20.42
C LEU A 27 -5.07 -13.96 -19.30
N PRO A 28 -3.73 -13.84 -19.43
CA PRO A 28 -2.89 -14.04 -18.27
C PRO A 28 -3.43 -13.08 -17.23
N LYS A 29 -3.92 -13.62 -16.10
CA LYS A 29 -4.17 -12.84 -14.88
C LYS A 29 -2.95 -11.97 -14.75
N GLY A 30 -3.10 -10.68 -15.05
CA GLY A 30 -2.06 -9.70 -15.00
C GLY A 30 -1.64 -9.64 -13.56
N LYS A 31 -0.69 -10.51 -13.23
CA LYS A 31 -0.14 -10.72 -11.92
C LYS A 31 -1.27 -11.17 -10.97
N LYS A 32 -1.11 -12.34 -10.33
CA LYS A 32 -1.43 -12.32 -8.89
C LYS A 32 -0.74 -11.04 -8.44
N ALA A 33 -1.47 -10.03 -7.97
CA ALA A 33 -0.83 -9.04 -7.14
C ALA A 33 -0.11 -9.91 -6.13
N ALA A 34 1.21 -10.09 -6.35
CA ALA A 34 2.07 -10.71 -5.38
C ALA A 34 1.67 -9.91 -4.17
N GLU A 35 1.08 -10.58 -3.20
CA GLU A 35 0.85 -10.02 -1.89
C GLU A 35 2.16 -9.33 -1.61
N VAL A 36 2.16 -8.00 -1.79
CA VAL A 36 3.40 -7.23 -1.71
C VAL A 36 3.71 -7.48 -0.26
N PRO A 37 4.75 -8.27 0.06
CA PRO A 37 5.05 -8.56 1.45
C PRO A 37 5.08 -7.17 2.08
N PRO A 38 4.26 -6.92 3.12
CA PRO A 38 4.03 -5.58 3.64
C PRO A 38 5.39 -4.93 3.69
N GLN A 39 5.61 -3.90 2.85
CA GLN A 39 6.94 -3.34 2.67
C GLN A 39 7.47 -3.12 4.07
N ALA A 40 8.50 -3.87 4.45
CA ALA A 40 9.04 -3.80 5.79
C ALA A 40 9.23 -2.31 6.05
N PRO A 41 8.62 -1.75 7.12
CA PRO A 41 8.65 -0.32 7.35
C PRO A 41 10.10 0.08 7.18
N LYS A 42 10.38 0.97 6.20
CA LYS A 42 11.72 1.51 5.97
C LYS A 42 12.25 1.80 7.36
N LYS A 43 13.23 1.03 7.82
CA LYS A 43 13.76 1.15 9.18
C LYS A 43 13.96 2.64 9.37
N ALA A 44 13.25 3.22 10.33
CA ALA A 44 13.50 4.60 10.72
C ALA A 44 15.02 4.68 10.90
N PRO A 45 15.69 5.70 10.32
CA PRO A 45 17.13 5.84 10.49
C PRO A 45 17.41 5.67 11.98
N VAL A 46 18.22 4.66 12.30
CA VAL A 46 18.65 4.44 13.68
C VAL A 46 19.56 5.62 13.96
N ILE A 47 19.00 6.68 14.54
CA ILE A 47 19.78 7.79 15.06
C ILE A 47 20.46 7.20 16.28
N GLU A 48 21.75 6.88 16.17
CA GLU A 48 22.53 6.47 17.34
C GLU A 48 22.57 7.63 18.32
N ALA A 49 22.58 7.33 19.62
CA ALA A 49 22.52 8.35 20.67
C ALA A 49 23.69 9.36 20.58
N ASP A 50 24.82 8.94 20.00
CA ASP A 50 26.00 9.76 19.74
C ASP A 50 25.77 10.86 18.68
N ASP A 51 24.76 10.72 17.82
CA ASP A 51 24.43 11.71 16.77
C ASP A 51 23.44 12.79 17.24
N MET A 52 23.10 12.81 18.54
CA MET A 52 22.16 13.78 19.09
C MET A 52 22.87 15.04 19.59
N VAL A 53 22.62 16.17 18.94
CA VAL A 53 23.14 17.49 19.32
C VAL A 53 22.08 18.26 20.09
N ARG A 54 22.49 18.95 21.15
CA ARG A 54 21.60 19.80 21.95
C ARG A 54 21.31 21.11 21.21
N CYS A 55 20.03 21.38 20.96
CA CYS A 55 19.58 22.64 20.39
C CYS A 55 19.89 23.79 21.36
N PRO A 56 20.61 24.85 20.93
CA PRO A 56 20.96 25.97 21.80
C PRO A 56 19.77 26.84 22.20
N ALA A 57 18.64 26.75 21.47
CA ALA A 57 17.50 27.65 21.66
C ALA A 57 16.47 27.14 22.67
N CYS A 58 16.22 25.83 22.70
CA CYS A 58 15.26 25.20 23.62
C CYS A 58 15.85 24.03 24.43
N GLY A 59 17.13 23.71 24.26
CA GLY A 59 17.83 22.71 25.08
C GLY A 59 17.50 21.25 24.78
N THR A 60 16.68 20.98 23.75
CA THR A 60 16.27 19.63 23.34
C THR A 60 17.30 18.96 22.45
N TYR A 61 17.43 17.64 22.55
CA TYR A 61 18.35 16.86 21.73
C TYR A 61 17.70 16.52 20.38
N ASN A 62 18.38 16.87 19.28
CA ASN A 62 17.94 16.62 17.91
C ASN A 62 19.05 15.93 17.12
N ALA A 63 18.71 15.28 16.01
CA ALA A 63 19.71 14.70 15.12
C ALA A 63 20.65 15.78 14.55
N ALA A 64 21.95 15.48 14.51
CA ALA A 64 22.95 16.35 13.90
C ALA A 64 22.56 16.71 12.45
N GLY A 65 22.63 18.01 12.12
CA GLY A 65 22.35 18.51 10.77
C GLY A 65 20.86 18.68 10.42
N GLN A 66 19.93 18.39 11.33
CA GLN A 66 18.50 18.70 11.14
C GLN A 66 18.10 19.97 11.89
N PRO A 67 17.15 20.76 11.35
CA PRO A 67 16.56 21.86 12.10
C PRO A 67 15.86 21.33 13.35
N CYS A 68 15.81 22.13 14.41
CA CYS A 68 15.15 21.74 15.64
C CYS A 68 13.67 21.43 15.35
N ALA A 69 13.20 20.21 15.63
CA ALA A 69 11.85 19.77 15.24
C ALA A 69 10.80 20.01 16.35
N VAL A 70 11.15 20.70 17.42
CA VAL A 70 10.28 20.89 18.59
C VAL A 70 9.30 22.03 18.34
N PRO A 71 7.98 21.79 18.37
CA PRO A 71 6.98 22.80 17.99
C PRO A 71 7.00 24.04 18.90
N ASP A 72 7.38 23.87 20.17
CA ASP A 72 7.52 24.97 21.12
C ASP A 72 8.91 25.60 21.15
N CYS A 73 9.82 25.23 20.25
CA CYS A 73 11.13 25.84 20.17
C CYS A 73 11.03 27.24 19.51
N PRO A 74 11.73 28.26 20.03
CA PRO A 74 11.68 29.61 19.45
C PRO A 74 12.17 29.67 17.99
N THR A 75 12.97 28.69 17.54
CA THR A 75 13.40 28.56 16.13
C THR A 75 12.30 28.11 15.17
N ASN A 76 11.18 27.57 15.66
CA ASN A 76 10.04 27.08 14.85
C ASN A 76 8.82 28.01 14.89
N ARG A 77 8.90 29.15 15.59
CA ARG A 77 7.80 30.11 15.77
C ARG A 77 7.89 31.33 14.83
N THR A 78 8.67 31.25 13.76
CA THR A 78 8.79 32.28 12.71
C THR A 78 7.97 31.88 11.49
#